data_AF-A0A1V5MPS7-F1
#
_entry.id   AF-A0A1V5MPS7-F1
#
_cell.length_a   1.000
_cell.length_b   1.000
_cell.length_c   1.000
_cell.angle_alpha   90.00
_cell.angle_beta   90.00
_cell.angle_gamma   90.00
#
_symmetry.space_group_name_H-M   'P 1'
#
loop_
_entity.id
_entity.type
_entity.pdbx_description
1 polymer ?
#
loop_
_entity_poly.entity_id
_entity_poly.type
_entity_poly.pdbx_seq_one_letter_code
_entity_poly.pdbx_strand_id
1 'polypeptide(L)'
;MLYRAAGLHLRYAEAANRAGYPFLASCFLNSGIRNERYRFTRPDGSYYPDDSCYITGTSPFDPYPFAYRFDARYPRQWEQNGGVRGRVFMPALSFPAGLTTTLDSIQWLEQQIVRESALELAFEGHRWGDLVRVARRMNKEGRDGFSFLFNDNIKKKYERANIPAPAFTADETSWYLPFYE
;
A
#
# COMPACT_ATOMS: atom_id res chain seq x y z
N MET A 1 16.32 2.24 -16.88
CA MET A 1 15.50 1.17 -16.29
C MET A 1 14.04 1.58 -16.43
N LEU A 2 13.21 0.87 -17.19
CA LEU A 2 11.84 1.33 -17.52
C LEU A 2 10.83 1.09 -16.37
N TYR A 3 11.08 0.13 -15.48
CA TYR A 3 10.27 -0.11 -14.28
C TYR A 3 11.04 -0.97 -13.26
N ARG A 4 11.01 -0.61 -11.96
CA ARG A 4 11.68 -1.40 -10.91
C ARG A 4 10.75 -2.43 -10.27
N ALA A 5 11.32 -3.54 -9.80
CA ALA A 5 10.59 -4.56 -9.06
C ALA A 5 9.85 -3.98 -7.84
N ALA A 6 10.45 -3.02 -7.12
CA ALA A 6 9.83 -2.37 -5.99
C ALA A 6 8.53 -1.63 -6.37
N GLY A 7 8.55 -0.91 -7.50
CA GLY A 7 7.36 -0.27 -8.06
C GLY A 7 6.27 -1.30 -8.37
N LEU A 8 6.61 -2.43 -8.99
CA LEU A 8 5.66 -3.52 -9.24
C LEU A 8 5.01 -4.03 -7.95
N HIS A 9 5.81 -4.28 -6.91
CA HIS A 9 5.30 -4.77 -5.63
C HIS A 9 4.39 -3.76 -4.95
N LEU A 10 4.72 -2.46 -4.98
CA LEU A 10 3.90 -1.41 -4.39
C LEU A 10 2.58 -1.22 -5.14
N ARG A 11 2.58 -1.30 -6.48
CA ARG A 11 1.32 -1.30 -7.27
C ARG A 11 0.45 -2.51 -6.98
N TYR A 12 1.08 -3.68 -6.88
CA TYR A 12 0.35 -4.90 -6.54
C TYR A 12 -0.22 -4.82 -5.12
N ALA A 13 0.56 -4.37 -4.14
CA ALA A 13 0.11 -4.16 -2.77
C ALA A 13 -1.08 -3.20 -2.74
N GLU A 14 -1.03 -2.10 -3.49
CA GLU A 14 -2.14 -1.17 -3.59
C GLU A 14 -3.39 -1.82 -4.19
N ALA A 15 -3.24 -2.60 -5.27
CA ALA A 15 -4.35 -3.30 -5.90
C ALA A 15 -4.98 -4.34 -4.95
N ALA A 16 -4.16 -5.17 -4.30
CA ALA A 16 -4.60 -6.16 -3.32
C ALA A 16 -5.31 -5.50 -2.12
N ASN A 17 -4.78 -4.38 -1.64
CA ASN A 17 -5.39 -3.60 -0.58
C ASN A 17 -6.79 -3.12 -1.00
N ARG A 18 -6.90 -2.49 -2.17
CA ARG A 18 -8.16 -1.97 -2.69
C ARG A 18 -9.16 -3.06 -3.10
N ALA A 19 -8.69 -4.28 -3.32
CA ALA A 19 -9.53 -5.45 -3.57
C ALA A 19 -10.10 -6.10 -2.29
N GLY A 20 -9.79 -5.56 -1.10
CA GLY A 20 -10.30 -6.09 0.16
C GLY A 20 -9.33 -6.99 0.91
N TYR A 21 -8.07 -7.07 0.49
CA TYR A 21 -7.05 -7.94 1.08
C TYR A 21 -5.90 -7.14 1.74
N PRO A 22 -6.17 -6.33 2.79
CA PRO A 22 -5.16 -5.47 3.40
C PRO A 22 -4.01 -6.28 4.02
N PHE A 23 -4.27 -7.44 4.62
CA PHE A 23 -3.20 -8.27 5.18
C PHE A 23 -2.26 -8.86 4.12
N LEU A 24 -2.80 -9.22 2.95
CA LEU A 24 -1.97 -9.60 1.81
C LEU A 24 -1.11 -8.43 1.35
N ALA A 25 -1.72 -7.26 1.18
CA ALA A 25 -1.01 -6.07 0.78
C ALA A 25 0.10 -5.67 1.77
N SER A 26 -0.14 -5.81 3.08
CA SER A 26 0.88 -5.54 4.10
C SER A 26 2.06 -6.49 3.99
N CYS A 27 1.84 -7.73 3.53
CA CYS A 27 2.94 -8.66 3.27
C CYS A 27 3.86 -8.15 2.15
N PHE A 28 3.31 -7.69 1.03
CA PHE A 28 4.12 -7.13 -0.06
C PHE A 28 4.85 -5.84 0.35
N LEU A 29 4.24 -5.04 1.22
CA LEU A 29 4.86 -3.84 1.77
C LEU A 29 6.01 -4.17 2.73
N ASN A 30 5.78 -5.07 3.68
CA ASN A 30 6.71 -5.40 4.76
C ASN A 30 7.77 -6.42 4.30
N SER A 31 7.62 -7.70 4.65
CA SER A 31 8.68 -8.71 4.50
C SER A 31 8.33 -9.85 3.53
N GLY A 32 7.19 -9.77 2.85
CA GLY A 32 6.65 -10.81 1.98
C GLY A 32 5.90 -11.90 2.72
N ILE A 33 5.18 -12.74 1.98
CA ILE A 33 4.18 -13.70 2.51
C ILE A 33 4.82 -14.71 3.48
N ARG A 34 5.99 -15.24 3.11
CA ARG A 34 6.71 -16.25 3.91
C ARG A 34 7.26 -15.65 5.21
N ASN A 35 7.90 -14.49 5.14
CA ASN A 35 8.55 -13.90 6.32
C ASN A 35 7.55 -13.25 7.29
N GLU A 36 6.44 -12.73 6.79
CA GLU A 36 5.32 -12.27 7.63
C GLU A 36 4.55 -13.43 8.29
N ARG A 37 4.95 -14.68 8.02
CA ARG A 37 4.28 -15.89 8.50
C ARG A 37 2.79 -15.83 8.23
N TYR A 38 2.42 -15.58 6.96
CA TYR A 38 1.02 -15.52 6.54
C TYR A 38 0.31 -16.81 6.98
N ARG A 39 -0.47 -16.73 8.07
CA ARG A 39 -1.02 -17.89 8.76
C ARG A 39 -2.41 -17.58 9.24
N PHE A 40 -3.18 -18.64 9.37
CA PHE A 40 -4.57 -18.58 9.78
C PHE A 40 -4.69 -18.98 11.25
N THR A 41 -5.51 -18.26 11.98
CA THR A 41 -5.99 -18.64 13.31
C THR A 41 -7.31 -19.37 13.20
N ARG A 42 -7.47 -20.41 14.00
CA ARG A 42 -8.74 -21.09 14.24
C ARG A 42 -9.64 -20.23 15.13
N PRO A 43 -10.95 -20.54 15.22
CA PRO A 43 -11.86 -19.85 16.14
C PRO A 43 -11.44 -19.91 17.62
N ASP A 44 -10.66 -20.93 18.02
CA ASP A 44 -10.12 -21.08 19.38
C ASP A 44 -8.82 -20.28 19.63
N GLY A 45 -8.36 -19.51 18.65
CA GLY A 45 -7.13 -18.71 18.72
C GLY A 45 -5.83 -19.47 18.45
N SER A 46 -5.88 -20.80 18.31
CA SER A 46 -4.71 -21.59 17.89
C SER A 46 -4.44 -21.46 16.39
N TYR A 47 -3.20 -21.71 15.97
CA TYR A 47 -2.84 -21.68 14.55
C TYR A 47 -3.17 -23.00 13.85
N TYR A 48 -3.48 -22.94 12.56
CA TYR A 48 -3.45 -24.12 11.72
C TYR A 48 -2.00 -24.66 11.58
N PRO A 49 -1.83 -25.96 11.27
CA PRO A 49 -0.49 -26.55 11.07
C PRO A 49 0.29 -25.84 9.97
N ASP A 50 1.62 -25.94 10.00
CA ASP A 50 2.49 -25.21 9.07
C ASP A 50 2.27 -25.61 7.59
N ASP A 51 1.80 -26.82 7.30
CA ASP A 51 1.45 -27.23 5.93
C ASP A 51 0.27 -26.43 5.35
N SER A 52 -0.50 -25.77 6.22
CA SER A 52 -1.68 -24.95 5.94
C SER A 52 -1.40 -23.44 6.05
N CYS A 53 -0.15 -23.02 6.23
CA CYS A 53 0.24 -21.61 6.23
C CYS A 53 1.01 -21.23 4.95
N TYR A 54 1.30 -19.94 4.78
CA TYR A 54 1.93 -19.32 3.62
C TYR A 54 1.14 -19.36 2.31
N ILE A 55 -0.13 -19.78 2.35
CA ILE A 55 -1.09 -19.66 1.25
C ILE A 55 -1.98 -18.47 1.53
N THR A 56 -2.23 -17.61 0.54
CA THR A 56 -3.10 -16.44 0.73
C THR A 56 -4.58 -16.81 0.58
N GLY A 57 -5.40 -16.33 1.51
CA GLY A 57 -6.78 -16.75 1.65
C GLY A 57 -7.46 -16.14 2.87
N THR A 58 -8.69 -16.56 3.13
CA THR A 58 -9.36 -16.30 4.42
C THR A 58 -9.10 -17.43 5.41
N SER A 59 -8.88 -18.64 4.90
CA SER A 59 -8.51 -19.83 5.66
C SER A 59 -7.67 -20.78 4.80
N PRO A 60 -7.07 -21.85 5.37
CA PRO A 60 -6.37 -22.87 4.58
C PRO A 60 -7.23 -23.55 3.50
N PHE A 61 -8.55 -23.53 3.68
CA PHE A 61 -9.53 -24.18 2.81
C PHE A 61 -10.28 -23.20 1.90
N ASP A 62 -10.04 -21.90 2.08
CA ASP A 62 -10.68 -20.82 1.33
C ASP A 62 -9.60 -19.86 0.80
N PRO A 63 -8.88 -20.27 -0.26
CA PRO A 63 -7.87 -19.43 -0.88
C PRO A 63 -8.50 -18.26 -1.62
N TYR A 64 -7.77 -17.17 -1.74
CA TYR A 64 -8.24 -16.02 -2.52
C TYR A 64 -8.43 -16.36 -4.02
N PRO A 65 -9.10 -15.49 -4.79
CA PRO A 65 -9.14 -15.60 -6.24
C PRO A 65 -7.73 -15.64 -6.86
N PHE A 66 -7.60 -16.21 -8.06
CA PHE A 66 -6.31 -16.46 -8.71
C PHE A 66 -5.34 -15.26 -8.72
N ALA A 67 -5.84 -14.05 -8.94
CA ALA A 67 -5.03 -12.82 -8.95
C ALA A 67 -4.40 -12.44 -7.59
N TYR A 68 -4.90 -13.02 -6.50
CA TYR A 68 -4.48 -12.78 -5.12
C TYR A 68 -4.06 -14.06 -4.40
N ARG A 69 -4.05 -15.20 -5.10
CA ARG A 69 -3.74 -16.52 -4.55
C ARG A 69 -2.29 -16.88 -4.80
N PHE A 70 -1.53 -16.92 -3.72
CA PHE A 70 -0.09 -17.14 -3.71
C PHE A 70 0.24 -18.26 -2.75
N ASP A 71 1.16 -19.14 -3.15
CA ASP A 71 1.63 -20.26 -2.32
C ASP A 71 3.12 -20.12 -2.03
N ALA A 72 3.44 -19.45 -0.92
CA ALA A 72 4.82 -19.17 -0.55
C ALA A 72 5.50 -20.33 0.21
N ARG A 73 4.87 -21.51 0.34
CA ARG A 73 5.49 -22.71 0.95
C ARG A 73 6.70 -23.18 0.16
N TYR A 74 6.58 -23.15 -1.16
CA TYR A 74 7.60 -23.61 -2.09
C TYR A 74 8.21 -22.42 -2.85
N PRO A 75 9.54 -22.41 -3.07
CA PRO A 75 10.19 -21.33 -3.82
C PRO A 75 9.75 -21.40 -5.29
N ARG A 76 8.69 -20.65 -5.63
CA ARG A 76 8.36 -20.31 -7.01
C ARG A 76 8.76 -18.86 -7.30
N GLN A 77 8.49 -18.42 -8.53
CA GLN A 77 9.04 -17.19 -9.12
C GLN A 77 8.91 -15.94 -8.24
N TRP A 78 7.71 -15.58 -7.77
CA TRP A 78 7.47 -14.28 -7.09
C TRP A 78 6.76 -14.40 -5.72
N GLU A 79 6.37 -15.61 -5.31
CA GLU A 79 5.59 -15.85 -4.08
C GLU A 79 6.44 -15.72 -2.80
N GLN A 80 7.75 -15.99 -2.90
CA GLN A 80 8.72 -15.81 -1.81
C GLN A 80 9.49 -14.49 -1.94
N ASN A 81 8.79 -13.42 -2.30
CA ASN A 81 9.39 -12.08 -2.27
C ASN A 81 9.76 -11.70 -0.82
N GLY A 82 10.77 -10.85 -0.67
CA GLY A 82 11.19 -10.30 0.63
C GLY A 82 10.43 -9.03 1.04
N GLY A 83 9.32 -8.71 0.38
CA GLY A 83 8.62 -7.42 0.51
C GLY A 83 9.47 -6.23 0.07
N VAL A 84 8.95 -5.01 0.24
CA VAL A 84 9.72 -3.78 -0.05
C VAL A 84 10.61 -3.42 1.13
N ARG A 85 10.05 -3.37 2.33
CA ARG A 85 10.78 -2.99 3.57
C ARG A 85 11.75 -4.06 4.04
N GLY A 86 11.38 -5.33 3.88
CA GLY A 86 12.18 -6.48 4.32
C GLY A 86 13.51 -6.61 3.57
N ARG A 87 13.58 -6.20 2.29
CA ARG A 87 14.84 -6.16 1.52
C ARG A 87 15.91 -5.26 2.13
N VAL A 88 15.49 -4.25 2.88
CA VAL A 88 16.38 -3.27 3.52
C VAL A 88 16.32 -3.36 5.05
N PHE A 89 15.82 -4.48 5.59
CA PHE A 89 15.69 -4.75 7.03
C PHE A 89 14.94 -3.66 7.80
N MET A 90 14.01 -2.96 7.14
CA MET A 90 13.18 -1.96 7.81
C MET A 90 12.12 -2.66 8.66
N PRO A 91 11.77 -2.12 9.86
CA PRO A 91 10.75 -2.72 10.71
C PRO A 91 9.41 -2.89 10.00
N ALA A 92 8.76 -4.04 10.17
CA ALA A 92 7.43 -4.28 9.61
C ALA A 92 6.40 -3.32 10.22
N LEU A 93 5.50 -2.80 9.39
CA LEU A 93 4.37 -1.99 9.83
C LEU A 93 3.24 -2.91 10.27
N SER A 94 2.83 -2.80 11.53
CA SER A 94 1.67 -3.51 12.08
C SER A 94 0.42 -2.63 12.01
N PHE A 95 -0.74 -3.25 11.74
CA PHE A 95 -2.03 -2.57 11.81
C PHE A 95 -2.27 -2.02 13.24
N PRO A 96 -2.61 -0.74 13.39
CA PRO A 96 -3.01 -0.18 14.68
C PRO A 96 -4.22 -0.89 15.27
N ALA A 97 -4.26 -1.04 16.60
CA ALA A 97 -5.37 -1.70 17.30
C ALA A 97 -6.73 -0.99 17.17
N GLY A 98 -6.74 0.29 16.80
CA GLY A 98 -7.96 1.09 16.62
C GLY A 98 -8.68 0.87 15.29
N LEU A 99 -8.15 0.06 14.38
CA LEU A 99 -8.79 -0.26 13.10
C LEU A 99 -9.83 -1.35 13.33
N THR A 100 -11.11 -1.00 13.28
CA THR A 100 -12.21 -1.93 13.62
C THR A 100 -12.84 -2.57 12.39
N THR A 101 -12.77 -1.91 11.23
CA THR A 101 -13.31 -2.43 9.98
C THR A 101 -12.22 -2.75 8.96
N THR A 102 -12.55 -3.62 8.00
CA THR A 102 -11.69 -3.86 6.83
C THR A 102 -11.45 -2.56 6.06
N LEU A 103 -12.44 -1.67 5.99
CA LEU A 103 -12.30 -0.38 5.33
C LEU A 103 -11.24 0.50 6.02
N ASP A 104 -11.22 0.55 7.36
CA ASP A 104 -10.21 1.31 8.10
C ASP A 104 -8.80 0.78 7.80
N SER A 105 -8.66 -0.55 7.74
CA SER A 105 -7.41 -1.22 7.38
C SER A 105 -6.97 -0.88 5.97
N ILE A 106 -7.90 -0.86 5.01
CA ILE A 106 -7.63 -0.48 3.62
C ILE A 106 -7.15 0.96 3.55
N GLN A 107 -7.86 1.88 4.20
CA GLN A 107 -7.56 3.30 4.16
C GLN A 107 -6.23 3.62 4.84
N TRP A 108 -5.94 3.00 5.98
CA TRP A 108 -4.67 3.17 6.68
C TRP A 108 -3.50 2.63 5.85
N LEU A 109 -3.63 1.42 5.30
CA LEU A 109 -2.56 0.79 4.53
C LEU A 109 -2.32 1.51 3.20
N GLU A 110 -3.35 2.08 2.56
CA GLU A 110 -3.21 2.93 1.39
C GLU A 110 -2.24 4.09 1.66
N GLN A 111 -2.36 4.76 2.82
CA GLN A 111 -1.44 5.82 3.20
C GLN A 111 -0.01 5.30 3.42
N GLN A 112 0.15 4.11 4.04
CA GLN A 112 1.48 3.53 4.24
C GLN A 112 2.14 3.14 2.92
N ILE A 113 1.39 2.57 1.97
CA ILE A 113 1.91 2.23 0.64
C ILE A 113 2.35 3.50 -0.10
N VAL A 114 1.54 4.57 -0.08
CA VAL A 114 1.91 5.84 -0.72
C VAL A 114 3.16 6.46 -0.07
N ARG A 115 3.29 6.34 1.25
CA ARG A 115 4.48 6.80 1.97
C ARG A 115 5.71 5.98 1.59
N GLU A 116 5.60 4.67 1.51
CA GLU A 116 6.71 3.79 1.11
C GLU A 116 7.12 4.06 -0.34
N SER A 117 6.16 4.20 -1.26
CA SER A 117 6.43 4.60 -2.65
C SER A 117 7.18 5.93 -2.74
N ALA A 118 6.94 6.86 -1.82
CA ALA A 118 7.67 8.12 -1.76
C ALA A 118 9.17 7.94 -1.47
N LEU A 119 9.49 6.98 -0.59
CA LEU A 119 10.84 6.71 -0.12
C LEU A 119 11.59 5.82 -1.11
N GLU A 120 10.95 4.73 -1.55
CA GLU A 120 11.56 3.70 -2.39
C GLU A 120 11.69 4.10 -3.86
N LEU A 121 10.77 4.95 -4.37
CA LEU A 121 10.73 5.39 -5.76
C LEU A 121 11.05 6.89 -5.90
N ALA A 122 11.83 7.43 -4.95
CA ALA A 122 12.28 8.80 -4.99
C ALA A 122 13.02 9.08 -6.31
N PHE A 123 12.75 10.25 -6.90
CA PHE A 123 13.32 10.69 -8.18
C PHE A 123 12.92 9.87 -9.43
N GLU A 124 11.96 8.94 -9.32
CA GLU A 124 11.45 8.17 -10.47
C GLU A 124 10.23 8.81 -11.16
N GLY A 125 9.76 9.98 -10.67
CA GLY A 125 8.66 10.74 -11.30
C GLY A 125 7.24 10.24 -11.01
N HIS A 126 7.07 9.17 -10.22
CA HIS A 126 5.75 8.62 -9.89
C HIS A 126 4.96 9.44 -8.85
N ARG A 127 5.65 10.27 -8.06
CA ARG A 127 5.11 10.88 -6.85
C ARG A 127 3.86 11.74 -7.09
N TRP A 128 3.87 12.62 -8.09
CA TRP A 128 2.75 13.51 -8.34
C TRP A 128 1.48 12.75 -8.74
N GLY A 129 1.61 11.86 -9.73
CA GLY A 129 0.50 11.04 -10.20
C GLY A 129 -0.10 10.16 -9.11
N ASP A 130 0.72 9.63 -8.21
CA ASP A 130 0.26 8.83 -7.08
C ASP A 130 -0.56 9.64 -6.08
N LEU A 131 -0.06 10.81 -5.70
CA LEU A 131 -0.75 11.69 -4.77
C LEU A 131 -2.09 12.17 -5.34
N VAL A 132 -2.10 12.66 -6.58
CA VAL A 132 -3.32 13.13 -7.24
C VAL A 132 -4.34 12.00 -7.36
N ARG A 133 -3.94 10.82 -7.83
CA ARG A 133 -4.87 9.69 -8.01
C ARG A 133 -5.49 9.23 -6.69
N VAL A 134 -4.70 9.18 -5.61
CA VAL A 134 -5.20 8.81 -4.28
C VAL A 134 -6.10 9.91 -3.71
N ALA A 135 -5.73 11.18 -3.85
CA ALA A 135 -6.54 12.32 -3.42
C ALA A 135 -7.93 12.32 -4.10
N ARG A 136 -7.99 12.10 -5.41
CA ARG A 136 -9.26 12.00 -6.14
C ARG A 136 -10.12 10.83 -5.69
N ARG A 137 -9.49 9.69 -5.38
CA ARG A 137 -10.21 8.55 -4.81
C ARG A 137 -10.75 8.86 -3.42
N MET A 138 -9.98 9.56 -2.59
CA MET A 138 -10.45 10.06 -1.29
C MET A 138 -11.67 10.98 -1.45
N ASN A 139 -11.62 11.95 -2.36
CA ASN A 139 -12.77 12.80 -2.66
C ASN A 139 -14.00 12.00 -3.09
N LYS A 140 -13.82 11.02 -4.00
CA LYS A 140 -14.91 10.13 -4.45
C LYS A 140 -15.52 9.29 -3.31
N GLU A 141 -14.74 9.02 -2.27
CA GLU A 141 -15.16 8.29 -1.06
C GLU A 141 -15.69 9.22 0.04
N GLY A 142 -15.85 10.52 -0.23
CA GLY A 142 -16.31 11.50 0.76
C GLY A 142 -15.27 11.88 1.82
N ARG A 143 -13.99 11.58 1.58
CA ARG A 143 -12.85 11.97 2.42
C ARG A 143 -12.17 13.22 1.87
N ASP A 144 -11.41 13.92 2.71
CA ASP A 144 -10.69 15.14 2.32
C ASP A 144 -9.40 14.82 1.53
N GLY A 145 -9.54 14.67 0.21
CA GLY A 145 -8.41 14.43 -0.69
C GLY A 145 -7.49 15.63 -0.83
N PHE A 146 -8.00 16.86 -0.70
CA PHE A 146 -7.18 18.06 -0.77
C PHE A 146 -6.20 18.15 0.41
N SER A 147 -6.67 17.88 1.63
CA SER A 147 -5.79 17.87 2.80
C SER A 147 -4.71 16.79 2.69
N PHE A 148 -5.06 15.59 2.21
CA PHE A 148 -4.08 14.55 1.91
C PHE A 148 -3.05 15.00 0.87
N LEU A 149 -3.49 15.55 -0.27
CA LEU A 149 -2.60 15.98 -1.34
C LEU A 149 -1.68 17.11 -0.87
N PHE A 150 -2.27 18.20 -0.40
CA PHE A 150 -1.56 19.43 -0.14
C PHE A 150 -0.98 19.49 1.27
N ASN A 151 -1.82 19.45 2.30
CA ASN A 151 -1.38 19.67 3.68
C ASN A 151 -0.41 18.58 4.15
N ASP A 152 -0.73 17.32 3.88
CA ASP A 152 0.02 16.21 4.43
C ASP A 152 1.30 15.90 3.64
N ASN A 153 1.26 16.03 2.31
CA ASN A 153 2.28 15.52 1.40
C ASN A 153 3.09 16.59 0.64
N ILE A 154 2.55 17.77 0.37
CA ILE A 154 3.21 18.80 -0.46
C ILE A 154 3.71 19.99 0.39
N LYS A 155 2.83 20.56 1.22
CA LYS A 155 3.04 21.82 1.94
C LYS A 155 4.34 21.82 2.76
N LYS A 156 4.62 20.72 3.46
CA LYS A 156 5.82 20.54 4.29
C LYS A 156 7.13 20.73 3.53
N LYS A 157 7.18 20.43 2.23
CA LYS A 157 8.38 20.66 1.40
C LYS A 157 8.67 22.16 1.27
N TYR A 158 7.64 22.95 0.99
CA TYR A 158 7.75 24.39 0.78
C TYR A 158 8.04 25.13 2.09
N GLU A 159 7.39 24.72 3.18
CA GLU A 159 7.68 25.21 4.54
C GLU A 159 9.16 24.98 4.91
N ARG A 160 9.69 23.77 4.68
CA ARG A 160 11.10 23.45 4.95
C ARG A 160 12.09 24.21 4.06
N ALA A 161 11.69 24.51 2.83
CA ALA A 161 12.51 25.25 1.88
C ALA A 161 12.40 26.78 2.06
N ASN A 162 11.54 27.25 2.99
CA ASN A 162 11.26 28.67 3.21
C ASN A 162 10.87 29.42 1.93
N ILE A 163 10.04 28.79 1.09
CA ILE A 163 9.50 29.37 -0.14
C ILE A 163 7.96 29.28 -0.14
N PRO A 164 7.27 30.20 -0.82
CA PRO A 164 5.81 30.13 -0.95
C PRO A 164 5.37 28.81 -1.59
N ALA A 165 4.35 28.17 -1.00
CA ALA A 165 3.72 27.00 -1.60
C ALA A 165 2.83 27.39 -2.80
N PRO A 166 2.66 26.51 -3.79
CA PRO A 166 1.74 26.75 -4.91
C PRO A 166 0.31 26.92 -4.41
N ALA A 167 -0.46 27.77 -5.10
CA ALA A 167 -1.84 28.10 -4.77
C ALA A 167 -2.85 27.01 -5.22
N PHE A 168 -2.62 25.76 -4.80
CA PHE A 168 -3.59 24.68 -5.03
C PHE A 168 -4.82 24.89 -4.14
N THR A 169 -6.00 24.57 -4.67
CA THR A 169 -7.28 24.66 -3.95
C THR A 169 -7.94 23.28 -3.86
N ALA A 170 -9.07 23.20 -3.14
CA ALA A 170 -9.87 21.98 -3.09
C ALA A 170 -10.51 21.62 -4.45
N ASP A 171 -10.52 22.54 -5.42
CA ASP A 171 -10.92 22.23 -6.79
C ASP A 171 -9.83 21.40 -7.48
N GLU A 172 -10.20 20.19 -7.92
CA GLU A 172 -9.30 19.23 -8.58
C GLU A 172 -8.69 19.81 -9.87
N THR A 173 -9.34 20.78 -10.52
CA THR A 173 -8.80 21.42 -11.74
C THR A 173 -7.46 22.12 -11.47
N SER A 174 -7.28 22.65 -10.25
CA SER A 174 -6.04 23.32 -9.84
C SER A 174 -4.84 22.36 -9.74
N TRP A 175 -5.08 21.04 -9.69
CA TRP A 175 -4.03 20.04 -9.52
C TRP A 175 -3.38 19.61 -10.84
N TYR A 176 -3.83 20.15 -11.96
CA TYR A 176 -3.32 19.86 -13.28
C TYR A 176 -2.70 21.11 -13.89
N LEU A 177 -1.85 20.91 -14.90
CA LEU A 177 -1.41 22.03 -15.72
C LEU A 177 -2.62 22.60 -16.47
N PRO A 178 -2.69 23.93 -16.64
CA PRO A 178 -3.74 24.53 -17.44
C PRO A 178 -3.65 23.97 -18.86
N PHE A 179 -4.78 23.55 -19.41
CA PHE A 179 -4.90 23.32 -20.84
C PHE A 179 -4.97 24.70 -21.49
N TYR A 180 -3.99 25.01 -22.34
CA TYR A 180 -4.10 26.13 -23.26
C TYR A 180 -4.93 25.64 -24.44
N GLU A 181 -6.08 26.25 -24.67
CA GLU A 181 -6.85 26.13 -25.92
C GLU A 181 -6.25 27.03 -27.01
#